data_AF-A0A9W6KZX6-F1
#
_entry.id   AF-A0A9W6KZX6-F1
#
_cell.length_a   1.000
_cell.length_b   1.000
_cell.length_c   1.000
_cell.angle_alpha   90.00
_cell.angle_beta   90.00
_cell.angle_gamma   90.00
#
_symmetry.space_group_name_H-M   'P 1'
#
loop_
_entity.id
_entity.type
_entity.pdbx_description
1 polymer ?
#
loop_
_entity_poly.entity_id
_entity_poly.type
_entity_poly.pdbx_seq_one_letter_code
_entity_poly.pdbx_strand_id
1 'polypeptide(L)'
;MMTVLRRTLVAEVMTRDVEAVGPDAPVAEIVAALRRRGVRALPVVEGEYLLGVVSEADVLRLAEHDDVERPVVHRRRRWRHREEIATHAHARDLMTSDVVTVAPETGVREAARLMAEHRLGWLPVVDGPPGDLGGRPVRLCGVLGRADLLRVFERPDDDLAREVRDEVLGRILLIDPGRVDVTVSGGVVTLEGRVPTHADAVVAVALTHRLEGVVDVVDRLGHDVDERTVDPKTL
;
A
#
# COMPACT_ATOMS: atom_id res chain seq x y z
N MET A 1 12.47 -17.43 20.23
CA MET A 1 11.78 -16.14 20.11
C MET A 1 10.64 -16.34 19.12
N MET A 2 9.40 -16.14 19.54
CA MET A 2 8.20 -16.40 18.71
C MET A 2 8.10 -15.35 17.61
N THR A 3 8.52 -15.67 16.38
CA THR A 3 8.22 -14.83 15.23
C THR A 3 7.04 -15.44 14.49
N VAL A 4 5.85 -14.93 14.77
CA VAL A 4 4.69 -15.10 13.91
C VAL A 4 4.99 -14.34 12.61
N LEU A 5 4.71 -14.96 11.45
CA LEU A 5 4.85 -14.44 10.08
C LEU A 5 5.22 -12.95 9.99
N ARG A 6 6.40 -12.63 9.45
CA ARG A 6 6.90 -11.25 9.42
C ARG A 6 5.90 -10.36 8.68
N ARG A 7 5.55 -9.22 9.29
CA ARG A 7 4.69 -8.19 8.71
C ARG A 7 5.54 -6.96 8.43
N THR A 8 5.58 -6.53 7.18
CA THR A 8 6.25 -5.28 6.78
C THR A 8 5.38 -4.10 7.21
N LEU A 9 6.02 -3.13 7.85
CA LEU A 9 5.41 -1.90 8.34
C LEU A 9 5.52 -0.79 7.29
N VAL A 10 4.58 0.14 7.31
CA VAL A 10 4.60 1.33 6.47
C VAL A 10 5.89 2.11 6.66
N ALA A 11 6.41 2.20 7.89
CA ALA A 11 7.68 2.87 8.20
C ALA A 11 8.89 2.36 7.39
N GLU A 12 8.85 1.11 6.95
CA GLU A 12 9.92 0.44 6.19
C GLU A 12 9.88 0.81 4.70
N VAL A 13 8.70 1.14 4.16
CA VAL A 13 8.51 1.36 2.72
C VAL A 13 8.13 2.80 2.36
N MET A 14 7.62 3.59 3.31
CA MET A 14 7.17 4.96 3.08
C MET A 14 8.28 5.89 2.58
N THR A 15 7.89 6.88 1.79
CA THR A 15 8.77 7.99 1.38
C THR A 15 8.76 9.06 2.48
N ARG A 16 9.95 9.35 3.03
CA ARG A 16 10.13 10.34 4.11
C ARG A 16 10.42 11.76 3.62
N ASP A 17 11.08 11.89 2.46
CA ASP A 17 11.27 13.19 1.80
C ASP A 17 9.98 13.57 1.06
N VAL A 18 9.08 14.22 1.79
CA VAL A 18 7.77 14.63 1.27
C VAL A 18 7.82 16.10 0.90
N GLU A 19 7.63 16.41 -0.38
CA GLU A 19 7.33 17.78 -0.76
C GLU A 19 5.89 18.10 -0.34
N ALA A 20 5.75 19.13 0.49
CA ALA A 20 4.47 19.63 0.97
C ALA A 20 4.37 21.14 0.72
N VAL A 21 3.14 21.64 0.71
CA VAL A 21 2.85 23.07 0.52
C VAL A 21 2.18 23.64 1.77
N GLY A 22 2.38 24.93 2.01
CA GLY A 22 1.66 25.65 3.07
C GLY A 22 0.18 25.88 2.70
N PRO A 23 -0.70 26.14 3.68
CA PRO A 23 -2.12 26.40 3.41
C PRO A 23 -2.33 27.69 2.59
N ASP A 24 -1.41 28.63 2.65
CA ASP A 24 -1.41 29.87 1.83
C ASP A 24 -0.66 29.74 0.51
N ALA A 25 -0.18 28.55 0.14
CA ALA A 25 0.48 28.37 -1.14
C ALA A 25 -0.51 28.65 -2.29
N PRO A 26 -0.20 29.56 -3.22
CA PRO A 26 -1.08 29.86 -4.35
C PRO A 26 -1.15 28.66 -5.31
N VAL A 27 -2.24 28.55 -6.07
CA VAL A 27 -2.44 27.44 -7.03
C VAL A 27 -1.26 27.25 -7.99
N ALA A 28 -0.64 28.35 -8.44
CA ALA A 28 0.53 28.28 -9.31
C ALA A 28 1.71 27.53 -8.68
N GLU A 29 1.93 27.71 -7.37
CA GLU A 29 2.95 26.99 -6.61
C GLU A 29 2.60 25.51 -6.48
N ILE A 30 1.33 25.18 -6.20
CA ILE A 30 0.83 23.79 -6.13
C ILE A 30 1.08 23.07 -7.46
N VAL A 31 0.70 23.69 -8.58
CA VAL A 31 0.92 23.14 -9.94
C VAL A 31 2.40 22.96 -10.23
N ALA A 32 3.24 23.92 -9.86
CA ALA A 32 4.68 23.83 -10.04
C ALA A 32 5.28 22.68 -9.22
N ALA A 33 4.86 22.51 -7.97
CA ALA A 33 5.30 21.44 -7.08
C ALA A 33 4.87 20.05 -7.59
N LEU A 34 3.61 19.88 -7.99
CA LEU A 34 3.09 18.63 -8.59
C LEU A 34 3.92 18.22 -9.82
N ARG A 35 4.15 19.17 -10.73
CA ARG A 35 4.95 18.92 -11.95
C ARG A 35 6.40 18.61 -11.66
N ARG A 36 7.04 19.35 -10.76
CA ARG A 36 8.45 19.20 -10.40
C ARG A 36 8.73 17.82 -9.81
N ARG A 37 7.84 17.31 -8.95
CA ARG A 37 7.99 15.99 -8.32
C ARG A 37 7.37 14.85 -9.13
N GLY A 38 6.58 15.14 -10.17
CA GLY A 38 5.88 14.12 -10.95
C GLY A 38 4.84 13.36 -10.13
N VAL A 39 4.27 14.02 -9.11
CA VAL A 39 3.27 13.44 -8.21
C VAL A 39 1.91 14.06 -8.49
N ARG A 40 0.83 13.31 -8.20
CA ARG A 40 -0.55 13.75 -8.48
C ARG A 40 -1.24 14.41 -7.29
N ALA A 41 -0.61 14.39 -6.12
CA ALA A 41 -1.11 15.00 -4.90
C ALA A 41 0.05 15.44 -4.00
N LEU A 42 -0.23 16.46 -3.19
CA LEU A 42 0.69 17.01 -2.20
C LEU A 42 -0.04 17.13 -0.85
N PRO A 43 0.66 16.89 0.27
CA PRO A 43 0.13 17.24 1.57
C PRO A 43 0.15 18.76 1.74
N VAL A 44 -0.86 19.28 2.42
CA VAL A 44 -0.92 20.67 2.87
C VAL A 44 -0.59 20.68 4.36
N VAL A 45 0.46 21.39 4.75
CA VAL A 45 1.00 21.36 6.11
C VAL A 45 1.16 22.76 6.69
N GLU A 46 0.97 22.88 8.00
CA GLU A 46 1.39 24.04 8.79
C GLU A 46 2.49 23.60 9.76
N GLY A 47 3.74 24.00 9.46
CA GLY A 47 4.91 23.43 10.12
C GLY A 47 5.05 21.94 9.79
N GLU A 48 5.05 21.08 10.82
CA GLU A 48 5.08 19.62 10.65
C GLU A 48 3.68 18.98 10.64
N TYR A 49 2.61 19.77 10.82
CA TYR A 49 1.26 19.25 11.01
C TYR A 49 0.48 19.21 9.71
N LEU A 50 -0.07 18.04 9.39
CA LEU A 50 -0.91 17.83 8.22
C LEU A 50 -2.29 18.48 8.43
N LEU A 51 -2.68 19.35 7.50
CA LEU A 51 -3.99 20.00 7.47
C LEU A 51 -4.95 19.36 6.45
N GLY A 52 -4.39 18.81 5.37
CA GLY A 52 -5.17 18.21 4.28
C GLY A 52 -4.30 17.76 3.12
N VAL A 53 -4.94 17.42 2.02
CA VAL A 53 -4.28 17.04 0.77
C VAL A 53 -4.88 17.81 -0.40
N VAL A 54 -4.03 18.25 -1.32
CA VAL A 54 -4.42 18.86 -2.60
C VAL A 54 -3.90 18.01 -3.75
N SER A 55 -4.73 17.78 -4.76
CA SER A 55 -4.43 16.96 -5.92
C SER A 55 -4.62 17.70 -7.25
N GLU A 56 -4.07 17.12 -8.32
CA GLU A 56 -4.33 17.61 -9.69
C GLU A 56 -5.83 17.70 -9.99
N ALA A 57 -6.63 16.77 -9.45
CA ALA A 57 -8.08 16.78 -9.63
C ALA A 57 -8.73 17.99 -8.95
N ASP A 58 -8.24 18.41 -7.78
CA ASP A 58 -8.77 19.57 -7.06
C ASP A 58 -8.46 20.87 -7.82
N VAL A 59 -7.24 20.98 -8.37
CA VAL A 59 -6.85 22.11 -9.21
C VAL A 59 -7.68 22.17 -10.50
N LEU A 60 -7.95 21.02 -11.13
CA LEU A 60 -8.78 20.96 -12.34
C LEU A 60 -10.22 21.38 -12.06
N ARG A 61 -10.82 20.96 -10.94
CA ARG A 61 -12.17 21.36 -10.55
C ARG A 61 -12.29 22.87 -10.35
N LEU A 62 -11.29 23.52 -9.76
CA LEU A 62 -11.26 24.99 -9.66
C LEU A 62 -11.37 25.64 -11.05
N ALA A 63 -10.63 25.13 -12.04
CA ALA A 63 -10.63 25.66 -13.40
C ALA A 63 -11.93 25.41 -14.19
N GLU A 64 -12.78 24.48 -13.72
CA GLU A 64 -14.10 24.16 -14.30
C GLU A 64 -15.22 25.00 -13.66
N HIS A 65 -15.16 25.26 -12.35
CA HIS A 65 -16.15 26.06 -11.65
C HIS A 65 -16.15 27.55 -12.03
N ASP A 66 -15.07 28.05 -12.64
CA ASP A 66 -15.00 29.39 -13.26
C ASP A 66 -15.88 29.57 -14.51
N ASP A 67 -16.37 28.49 -15.12
CA ASP A 67 -17.10 28.56 -16.39
C ASP A 67 -18.64 28.68 -16.24
N VAL A 68 -19.20 28.61 -15.02
CA VAL A 68 -20.64 28.36 -14.82
C VAL A 68 -21.53 29.63 -14.73
N GLU A 69 -20.96 30.85 -14.68
CA GLU A 69 -21.79 32.08 -14.56
C GLU A 69 -21.83 33.01 -15.80
N ARG A 70 -21.26 32.66 -16.96
CA ARG A 70 -21.23 33.59 -18.11
C ARG A 70 -21.50 32.96 -19.49
N PRO A 71 -22.40 33.55 -20.34
CA PRO A 71 -22.78 32.99 -21.64
C PRO A 71 -21.63 32.87 -22.66
N VAL A 72 -21.76 31.84 -23.51
CA VAL A 72 -20.72 31.12 -24.28
C VAL A 72 -20.13 31.85 -25.52
N VAL A 73 -20.12 33.18 -25.60
CA VAL A 73 -19.97 33.85 -26.92
C VAL A 73 -18.54 34.27 -27.33
N HIS A 74 -17.50 34.26 -26.47
CA HIS A 74 -16.19 34.84 -26.84
C HIS A 74 -14.96 33.95 -26.56
N ARG A 75 -14.71 32.97 -27.45
CA ARG A 75 -13.55 32.04 -27.44
C ARG A 75 -12.15 32.69 -27.50
N ARG A 76 -12.00 33.99 -27.75
CA ARG A 76 -10.67 34.66 -27.83
C ARG A 76 -10.30 35.56 -26.64
N ARG A 77 -11.25 35.87 -25.75
CA ARG A 77 -10.99 36.61 -24.48
C ARG A 77 -10.91 35.69 -23.26
N ARG A 78 -10.82 34.37 -23.48
CA ARG A 78 -10.91 33.34 -22.42
C ARG A 78 -9.63 33.15 -21.58
N TRP A 79 -8.53 33.78 -21.96
CA TRP A 79 -7.22 33.56 -21.32
C TRP A 79 -6.94 34.56 -20.18
N ARG A 80 -7.49 35.78 -20.24
CA ARG A 80 -7.12 36.86 -19.31
C ARG A 80 -7.87 36.87 -17.97
N HIS A 81 -9.01 36.18 -17.86
CA HIS A 81 -9.79 36.12 -16.60
C HIS A 81 -9.52 34.84 -15.80
N ARG A 82 -9.00 33.79 -16.45
CA ARG A 82 -8.47 32.58 -15.80
C ARG A 82 -7.27 32.86 -14.89
N GLU A 83 -6.50 33.89 -15.23
CA GLU A 83 -5.33 34.31 -14.47
C GLU A 83 -5.77 34.90 -13.13
N GLU A 84 -6.76 35.80 -13.09
CA GLU A 84 -7.18 36.53 -11.89
C GLU A 84 -7.78 35.66 -10.75
N ILE A 85 -8.55 34.62 -11.08
CA ILE A 85 -9.16 33.73 -10.07
C ILE A 85 -8.15 32.71 -9.56
N ALA A 86 -7.32 32.16 -10.45
CA ALA A 86 -6.17 31.33 -10.06
C ALA A 86 -5.11 32.10 -9.26
N THR A 87 -5.11 33.44 -9.30
CA THR A 87 -4.15 34.29 -8.55
C THR A 87 -4.50 34.37 -7.06
N HIS A 88 -5.77 34.22 -6.67
CA HIS A 88 -6.22 34.40 -5.28
C HIS A 88 -6.60 33.10 -4.56
N ALA A 89 -6.74 31.99 -5.28
CA ALA A 89 -7.00 30.70 -4.66
C ALA A 89 -5.71 30.14 -4.02
N HIS A 90 -5.84 29.67 -2.78
CA HIS A 90 -4.77 29.06 -2.01
C HIS A 90 -5.02 27.57 -1.77
N ALA A 91 -4.01 26.85 -1.31
CA ALA A 91 -4.11 25.42 -1.00
C ALA A 91 -5.26 25.11 -0.04
N ARG A 92 -5.47 25.96 0.97
CA ARG A 92 -6.57 25.86 1.94
C ARG A 92 -7.97 25.87 1.31
N ASP A 93 -8.13 26.49 0.14
CA ASP A 93 -9.42 26.62 -0.56
C ASP A 93 -9.72 25.38 -1.42
N LEU A 94 -8.69 24.58 -1.71
CA LEU A 94 -8.77 23.41 -2.59
C LEU A 94 -8.62 22.09 -1.85
N MET A 95 -7.94 22.10 -0.70
CA MET A 95 -7.57 20.88 -0.01
C MET A 95 -8.78 20.13 0.52
N THR A 96 -8.68 18.80 0.51
CA THR A 96 -9.57 17.94 1.29
C THR A 96 -8.97 17.75 2.69
N SER A 97 -9.74 18.04 3.73
CA SER A 97 -9.32 17.87 5.14
C SER A 97 -9.68 16.50 5.71
N ASP A 98 -10.71 15.85 5.19
CA ASP A 98 -11.09 14.47 5.55
C ASP A 98 -10.22 13.46 4.80
N VAL A 99 -8.94 13.43 5.19
CA VAL A 99 -7.95 12.58 4.55
C VAL A 99 -7.84 11.27 5.31
N VAL A 100 -7.90 10.16 4.56
CA VAL A 100 -7.54 8.83 5.10
C VAL A 100 -6.03 8.76 5.28
N THR A 101 -5.59 8.42 6.48
CA THR A 101 -4.19 8.35 6.87
C THR A 101 -3.80 6.97 7.40
N VAL A 102 -2.50 6.70 7.43
CA VAL A 102 -1.91 5.51 8.07
C VAL A 102 -0.81 5.89 9.05
N ALA A 103 -0.52 5.01 10.00
CA ALA A 103 0.58 5.17 10.93
C ALA A 103 1.86 4.48 10.42
N PRO A 104 3.07 4.89 10.85
CA PRO A 104 4.31 4.17 10.56
C PRO A 104 4.26 2.69 10.95
N GLU A 105 3.53 2.35 12.01
CA GLU A 105 3.36 1.00 12.55
C GLU A 105 2.21 0.22 11.88
N THR A 106 1.41 0.88 11.02
CA THR A 106 0.43 0.18 10.19
C THR A 106 1.18 -0.79 9.27
N GLY A 107 0.70 -2.02 9.12
CA GLY A 107 1.34 -2.95 8.18
C GLY A 107 0.88 -2.75 6.74
N VAL A 108 1.76 -3.03 5.80
CA VAL A 108 1.58 -2.70 4.38
C VAL A 108 0.30 -3.30 3.78
N ARG A 109 -0.07 -4.53 4.14
CA ARG A 109 -1.34 -5.16 3.68
C ARG A 109 -2.58 -4.38 4.10
N GLU A 110 -2.57 -3.80 5.30
CA GLU A 110 -3.68 -2.99 5.81
C GLU A 110 -3.73 -1.64 5.09
N ALA A 111 -2.58 -1.00 4.88
CA ALA A 111 -2.50 0.21 4.07
C ALA A 111 -2.97 -0.03 2.62
N ALA A 112 -2.59 -1.14 2.01
CA ALA A 112 -3.05 -1.55 0.68
C ALA A 112 -4.57 -1.74 0.62
N ARG A 113 -5.14 -2.34 1.67
CA ARG A 113 -6.59 -2.51 1.82
C ARG A 113 -7.30 -1.16 1.91
N LEU A 114 -6.80 -0.23 2.74
CA LEU A 114 -7.33 1.13 2.82
C LEU A 114 -7.25 1.86 1.47
N MET A 115 -6.12 1.75 0.75
CA MET A 115 -6.00 2.32 -0.61
C MET A 115 -7.04 1.74 -1.57
N ALA A 116 -7.31 0.44 -1.51
CA ALA A 116 -8.28 -0.22 -2.38
C ALA A 116 -9.72 0.18 -2.04
N GLU A 117 -10.09 0.12 -0.76
CA GLU A 117 -11.44 0.44 -0.26
C GLU A 117 -11.82 1.89 -0.55
N HIS A 118 -10.89 2.83 -0.33
CA HIS A 118 -11.12 4.25 -0.57
C HIS A 118 -10.72 4.69 -2.00
N ARG A 119 -10.29 3.75 -2.86
CA ARG A 119 -9.83 3.99 -4.25
C ARG A 119 -8.72 5.05 -4.35
N LEU A 120 -7.87 5.11 -3.34
CA LEU A 120 -6.76 6.05 -3.24
C LEU A 120 -5.51 5.49 -3.93
N GLY A 121 -4.71 6.38 -4.52
CA GLY A 121 -3.41 6.04 -5.11
C GLY A 121 -2.23 6.23 -4.17
N TRP A 122 -2.50 6.87 -3.03
CA TRP A 122 -1.52 7.31 -2.07
C TRP A 122 -2.20 7.55 -0.71
N LEU A 123 -1.42 7.55 0.38
CA LEU A 123 -1.87 7.85 1.74
C LEU A 123 -0.79 8.68 2.46
N PRO A 124 -1.15 9.77 3.14
CA PRO A 124 -0.26 10.40 4.11
C PRO A 124 0.01 9.45 5.29
N VAL A 125 1.26 9.44 5.74
CA VAL A 125 1.69 8.71 6.94
C VAL A 125 1.85 9.71 8.07
N VAL A 126 1.16 9.49 9.19
CA VAL A 126 1.09 10.45 10.29
C VAL A 126 1.42 9.81 11.64
N ASP A 127 1.93 10.61 12.56
CA ASP A 127 2.21 10.22 13.94
C ASP A 127 0.90 10.18 14.73
N GLY A 128 0.22 9.03 14.72
CA GLY A 128 -1.10 8.85 15.32
C GLY A 128 -1.83 7.61 14.83
N PRO A 129 -3.01 7.28 15.39
CA PRO A 129 -3.78 6.13 14.94
C PRO A 129 -4.24 6.31 13.48
N PRO A 130 -4.27 5.23 12.67
CA PRO A 130 -4.74 5.29 11.29
C PRO A 130 -6.24 5.62 11.26
N GLY A 131 -6.68 6.35 10.23
CA GLY A 131 -8.08 6.73 10.09
C GLY A 131 -8.27 8.05 9.36
N ASP A 132 -9.49 8.59 9.44
CA ASP A 132 -9.72 9.97 9.04
C ASP A 132 -8.99 10.93 9.98
N LEU A 133 -8.54 12.03 9.39
CA LEU A 133 -7.87 13.10 10.11
C LEU A 133 -8.81 13.82 11.11
N GLY A 134 -10.12 13.79 10.84
CA GLY A 134 -11.16 14.40 11.70
C GLY A 134 -10.89 15.87 12.05
N GLY A 135 -10.11 16.58 11.22
CA GLY A 135 -9.65 17.95 11.46
C GLY A 135 -8.63 18.14 12.59
N ARG A 136 -8.03 17.06 13.14
CA ARG A 136 -7.04 17.14 14.21
C ARG A 136 -5.63 17.35 13.64
N PRO A 137 -4.81 18.26 14.17
CA PRO A 137 -3.43 18.37 13.72
C PRO A 137 -2.65 17.11 14.11
N VAL A 138 -2.13 16.40 13.11
CA VAL A 138 -1.25 15.24 13.28
C VAL A 138 0.05 15.48 12.53
N ARG A 139 1.16 15.02 13.10
CA ARG A 139 2.47 15.23 12.50
C ARG A 139 2.64 14.35 11.28
N LEU A 140 3.04 14.94 10.15
CA LEU A 140 3.33 14.19 8.93
C LEU A 140 4.69 13.48 9.06
N CYS A 141 4.69 12.15 8.97
CA CYS A 141 5.90 11.32 9.01
C CYS A 141 6.42 10.93 7.64
N GLY A 142 5.55 10.94 6.63
CA GLY A 142 5.89 10.46 5.30
C GLY A 142 4.66 10.35 4.41
N VAL A 143 4.84 9.75 3.25
CA VAL A 143 3.77 9.40 2.31
C VAL A 143 3.98 7.98 1.81
N LEU A 144 2.88 7.31 1.51
CA LEU A 144 2.87 5.96 0.98
C LEU A 144 2.11 5.95 -0.35
N GLY A 145 2.78 5.63 -1.44
CA GLY A 145 2.18 5.41 -2.76
C GLY A 145 2.04 3.92 -3.09
N ARG A 146 1.29 3.61 -4.16
CA ARG A 146 1.15 2.23 -4.67
C ARG A 146 2.49 1.59 -5.03
N ALA A 147 3.43 2.36 -5.57
CA ALA A 147 4.76 1.87 -5.91
C ALA A 147 5.55 1.45 -4.67
N ASP A 148 5.37 2.14 -3.53
CA ASP A 148 6.02 1.78 -2.27
C ASP A 148 5.51 0.43 -1.74
N LEU A 149 4.23 0.11 -1.96
CA LEU A 149 3.67 -1.21 -1.62
C LEU A 149 4.38 -2.35 -2.39
N LEU A 150 4.91 -2.07 -3.59
CA LEU A 150 5.58 -3.09 -4.40
C LEU A 150 6.96 -3.46 -3.85
N ARG A 151 7.57 -2.61 -3.00
CA ARG A 151 8.86 -2.91 -2.35
C ARG A 151 8.81 -4.14 -1.45
N VAL A 152 7.62 -4.52 -0.99
CA VAL A 152 7.41 -5.78 -0.27
C VAL A 152 7.82 -7.00 -1.11
N PHE A 153 7.73 -6.91 -2.44
CA PHE A 153 8.13 -7.95 -3.37
C PHE A 153 9.61 -7.84 -3.82
N GLU A 154 10.35 -6.82 -3.38
CA GLU A 154 11.80 -6.73 -3.61
C GLU A 154 12.60 -7.59 -2.61
N ARG A 155 11.90 -8.33 -1.75
CA ARG A 155 12.50 -9.24 -0.80
C ARG A 155 13.35 -10.30 -1.55
N PRO A 156 14.59 -10.56 -1.12
CA PRO A 156 15.40 -11.62 -1.72
C PRO A 156 14.67 -12.96 -1.62
N ASP A 157 14.62 -13.68 -2.74
CA ASP A 157 13.98 -14.99 -2.83
C ASP A 157 14.53 -15.98 -1.77
N ASP A 158 15.82 -15.87 -1.43
CA ASP A 158 16.46 -16.65 -0.37
C ASP A 158 15.85 -16.42 1.03
N ASP A 159 15.44 -15.19 1.32
CA ASP A 159 14.81 -14.86 2.61
C ASP A 159 13.40 -15.42 2.68
N LEU A 160 12.68 -15.42 1.56
CA LEU A 160 11.36 -16.03 1.48
C LEU A 160 11.45 -17.56 1.58
N ALA A 161 12.40 -18.18 0.85
CA ALA A 161 12.65 -19.61 0.91
C ALA A 161 13.01 -20.07 2.33
N ARG A 162 13.82 -19.28 3.06
CA ARG A 162 14.19 -19.56 4.45
C ARG A 162 12.99 -19.48 5.38
N GLU A 163 12.14 -18.47 5.25
CA GLU A 163 10.92 -18.36 6.07
C GLU A 163 9.95 -19.53 5.84
N VAL A 164 9.77 -19.97 4.59
CA VAL A 164 8.96 -21.16 4.29
C VAL A 164 9.52 -22.40 5.00
N ARG A 165 10.82 -22.65 4.90
CA ARG A 165 11.47 -23.83 5.52
C ARG A 165 11.38 -23.78 7.05
N ASP A 166 11.76 -22.66 7.64
CA ASP A 166 11.93 -22.56 9.09
C ASP A 166 10.60 -22.38 9.82
N GLU A 167 9.70 -21.54 9.29
CA GLU A 167 8.45 -21.19 9.96
C GLU A 167 7.29 -22.10 9.54
N VAL A 168 7.04 -22.27 8.23
CA VAL A 168 5.90 -23.06 7.76
C VAL A 168 6.15 -24.54 7.98
N LEU A 169 7.22 -25.08 7.40
CA LEU A 169 7.52 -26.51 7.47
C LEU A 169 8.04 -26.91 8.85
N GLY A 170 9.11 -26.26 9.31
CA GLY A 170 9.82 -26.65 10.54
C GLY A 170 9.06 -26.34 11.82
N ARG A 171 8.46 -25.13 11.95
CA ARG A 171 7.83 -24.70 13.21
C ARG A 171 6.33 -24.98 13.28
N ILE A 172 5.56 -24.65 12.24
CA ILE A 172 4.10 -24.79 12.28
C ILE A 172 3.68 -26.24 12.00
N LEU A 173 4.23 -26.84 10.94
CA LEU A 173 3.87 -28.21 10.54
C LEU A 173 4.75 -29.29 11.17
N LEU A 174 5.87 -28.91 11.80
CA LEU A 174 6.84 -29.83 12.39
C LEU A 174 7.35 -30.89 11.39
N ILE A 175 7.41 -30.52 10.10
CA ILE A 175 7.94 -31.33 9.02
C ILE A 175 9.44 -31.07 8.96
N ASP A 176 10.23 -32.15 8.87
CA ASP A 176 11.66 -32.04 8.61
C ASP A 176 11.89 -31.25 7.31
N PRO A 177 12.53 -30.06 7.36
CA PRO A 177 12.76 -29.21 6.19
C PRO A 177 13.58 -29.90 5.10
N GLY A 178 14.34 -30.96 5.43
CA GLY A 178 15.08 -31.75 4.45
C GLY A 178 14.20 -32.67 3.57
N ARG A 179 12.91 -32.83 3.89
CA ARG A 179 11.98 -33.68 3.12
C ARG A 179 11.27 -32.93 1.98
N VAL A 180 11.36 -31.61 1.99
CA VAL A 180 10.72 -30.71 1.01
C VAL A 180 11.74 -29.69 0.54
N ASP A 181 12.12 -29.80 -0.73
CA ASP A 181 12.88 -28.77 -1.42
C ASP A 181 11.99 -27.53 -1.64
N VAL A 182 12.49 -26.40 -1.16
CA VAL A 182 11.85 -25.09 -1.32
C VAL A 182 12.74 -24.24 -2.21
N THR A 183 12.22 -23.83 -3.36
CA THR A 183 12.89 -22.88 -4.26
C THR A 183 11.98 -21.70 -4.54
N VAL A 184 12.55 -20.50 -4.68
CA VAL A 184 11.79 -19.28 -4.93
C VAL A 184 12.42 -18.54 -6.11
N SER A 185 11.59 -18.04 -7.01
CA SER A 185 11.99 -17.20 -8.14
C SER A 185 10.96 -16.10 -8.36
N GLY A 186 11.34 -14.85 -8.10
CA GLY A 186 10.45 -13.69 -8.24
C GLY A 186 9.20 -13.80 -7.37
N GLY A 187 9.35 -14.30 -6.14
CA GLY A 187 8.23 -14.53 -5.21
C GLY A 187 7.34 -15.73 -5.53
N VAL A 188 7.59 -16.50 -6.59
CA VAL A 188 6.90 -17.77 -6.84
C VAL A 188 7.62 -18.89 -6.08
N VAL A 189 6.93 -19.49 -5.12
CA VAL A 189 7.48 -20.57 -4.28
C VAL A 189 7.14 -21.91 -4.91
N THR A 190 8.14 -22.77 -5.13
CA THR A 190 7.92 -24.17 -5.48
C THR A 190 8.21 -25.04 -4.27
N LEU A 191 7.24 -25.89 -3.91
CA LEU A 191 7.37 -26.90 -2.86
C LEU A 191 7.43 -28.27 -3.52
N GLU A 192 8.56 -28.95 -3.42
CA GLU A 192 8.79 -30.26 -4.07
C GLU A 192 9.32 -31.27 -3.06
N GLY A 193 8.70 -32.45 -2.97
CA GLY A 193 9.14 -33.47 -2.02
C GLY A 193 8.00 -34.30 -1.45
N ARG A 194 8.19 -34.83 -0.23
CA ARG A 194 7.16 -35.64 0.45
C ARG A 194 6.84 -35.13 1.85
N VAL A 195 5.54 -35.03 2.12
CA VAL A 195 5.00 -34.73 3.45
C VAL A 195 4.31 -35.96 4.04
N PRO A 196 4.07 -36.00 5.36
CA PRO A 196 3.47 -37.18 6.00
C PRO A 196 2.08 -37.51 5.47
N THR A 197 1.19 -36.51 5.35
CA THR A 197 -0.21 -36.69 4.95
C THR A 197 -0.63 -35.76 3.81
N HIS A 198 -1.73 -36.09 3.14
CA HIS A 198 -2.34 -35.18 2.16
C HIS A 198 -2.79 -33.86 2.81
N ALA A 199 -3.28 -33.91 4.06
CA ALA A 199 -3.65 -32.71 4.81
C ALA A 199 -2.46 -31.76 5.01
N ASP A 200 -1.28 -32.30 5.30
CA ASP A 200 -0.06 -31.51 5.46
C ASP A 200 0.32 -30.76 4.17
N ALA A 201 0.17 -31.40 3.01
CA ALA A 201 0.44 -30.76 1.71
C ALA A 201 -0.49 -29.55 1.49
N VAL A 202 -1.79 -29.76 1.72
CA VAL A 202 -2.80 -28.70 1.59
C VAL A 202 -2.52 -27.53 2.53
N VAL A 203 -2.18 -27.82 3.79
CA VAL A 203 -1.89 -26.78 4.78
C VAL A 203 -0.58 -26.07 4.47
N ALA A 204 0.47 -26.77 4.02
CA ALA A 204 1.75 -26.17 3.63
C ALA A 204 1.57 -25.15 2.51
N VAL A 205 0.83 -25.50 1.46
CA VAL A 205 0.51 -24.59 0.35
C VAL A 205 -0.31 -23.40 0.84
N ALA A 206 -1.36 -23.65 1.63
CA ALA A 206 -2.24 -22.59 2.14
C ALA A 206 -1.51 -21.60 3.06
N LEU A 207 -0.62 -22.08 3.94
CA LEU A 207 0.18 -21.22 4.81
C LEU A 207 1.24 -20.46 4.03
N THR A 208 1.86 -21.08 3.02
CA THR A 208 2.85 -20.43 2.16
C THR A 208 2.24 -19.24 1.41
N HIS A 209 1.03 -19.37 0.86
CA HIS A 209 0.32 -18.25 0.23
C HIS A 209 0.07 -17.05 1.16
N ARG A 210 0.12 -17.25 2.49
CA ARG A 210 -0.09 -16.17 3.46
C ARG A 210 1.19 -15.42 3.80
N LEU A 211 2.35 -15.96 3.43
CA LEU A 211 3.62 -15.28 3.63
C LEU A 211 3.69 -14.01 2.80
N GLU A 212 4.35 -13.01 3.36
CA GLU A 212 4.59 -11.76 2.67
C GLU A 212 5.72 -11.90 1.64
N GLY A 213 5.46 -11.39 0.42
CA GLY A 213 6.35 -11.54 -0.74
C GLY A 213 6.02 -12.74 -1.63
N VAL A 214 5.11 -13.64 -1.22
CA VAL A 214 4.65 -14.75 -2.07
C VAL A 214 3.66 -14.23 -3.11
N VAL A 215 4.00 -14.47 -4.38
CA VAL A 215 3.15 -14.18 -5.54
C VAL A 215 2.27 -15.37 -5.88
N ASP A 216 2.86 -16.57 -5.91
CA ASP A 216 2.17 -17.83 -6.20
C ASP A 216 2.91 -19.03 -5.56
N VAL A 217 2.23 -20.17 -5.47
CA VAL A 217 2.80 -21.42 -4.96
C VAL A 217 2.58 -22.55 -5.96
N VAL A 218 3.68 -23.12 -6.44
CA VAL A 218 3.68 -24.32 -7.28
C VAL A 218 3.79 -25.55 -6.36
N ASP A 219 2.70 -26.30 -6.27
CA ASP A 219 2.61 -27.53 -5.49
C ASP A 219 3.11 -28.75 -6.29
N ARG A 220 4.19 -29.37 -5.80
CA ARG A 220 4.72 -30.65 -6.26
C ARG A 220 4.93 -31.62 -5.09
N LEU A 221 4.12 -31.49 -4.04
CA LEU A 221 4.21 -32.33 -2.85
C LEU A 221 3.50 -33.67 -3.07
N GLY A 222 4.23 -34.76 -2.82
CA GLY A 222 3.64 -36.07 -2.57
C GLY A 222 3.36 -36.28 -1.08
N HIS A 223 2.59 -37.32 -0.75
CA HIS A 223 2.34 -37.72 0.63
C HIS A 223 2.63 -39.22 0.85
N ASP A 224 3.04 -39.59 2.06
CA ASP A 224 3.41 -40.97 2.38
C ASP A 224 2.21 -41.89 2.64
N VAL A 225 1.14 -41.38 3.25
CA VAL A 225 -0.06 -42.15 3.60
C VAL A 225 -1.23 -41.80 2.69
N ASP A 226 -1.67 -42.74 1.88
CA ASP A 226 -2.87 -42.62 1.06
C ASP A 226 -4.11 -42.81 1.97
N GLU A 227 -4.74 -41.71 2.41
CA GLU A 227 -5.88 -41.71 3.34
C GLU A 227 -7.18 -42.32 2.76
N ARG A 228 -7.11 -43.01 1.62
CA ARG A 228 -8.26 -43.64 0.95
C ARG A 228 -8.56 -45.08 1.37
N THR A 229 -8.01 -45.58 2.48
CA THR A 229 -8.31 -46.94 2.95
C THR A 229 -8.42 -47.02 4.47
N VAL A 230 -9.47 -46.40 5.03
CA VAL A 230 -10.05 -46.90 6.30
C VAL A 230 -11.24 -47.77 5.91
N ASP A 231 -11.02 -49.08 5.86
CA ASP A 231 -12.10 -50.05 5.72
C ASP A 231 -12.96 -50.01 7.00
N PRO A 232 -14.27 -49.73 6.94
CA PRO A 232 -15.13 -49.67 8.12
C PRO A 232 -15.33 -51.03 8.84
N LYS A 233 -14.68 -52.10 8.38
CA LYS A 233 -14.85 -53.46 8.89
C LYS A 233 -13.71 -53.93 9.78
N THR A 234 -13.42 -53.21 10.85
CA THR A 234 -12.94 -53.86 12.08
C THR A 234 -13.46 -53.07 13.28
N LEU A 235 -14.67 -53.46 13.71
CA LEU A 235 -15.12 -53.38 15.09
C LEU A 235 -14.38 -54.46 15.90
#